data_AF-A0A7S1T6A9-F1
#
_entry.id   AF-A0A7S1T6A9-F1
#
_cell.length_a   1.000
_cell.length_b   1.000
_cell.length_c   1.000
_cell.angle_alpha   90.00
_cell.angle_beta   90.00
_cell.angle_gamma   90.00
#
_symmetry.space_group_name_H-M   'P 1'
#
loop_
_entity.id
_entity.type
_entity.pdbx_description
1 polymer ?
#
loop_
_entity_poly.entity_id
_entity_poly.type
_entity_poly.pdbx_seq_one_letter_code
_entity_poly.pdbx_strand_id
1 'polypeptide(L)'
;GGVGYGGEGRRQGHGEHHSDATEAALRAFEENDKKSWHFRLGGSKWGLRFNPLTTLISIILIWGFIAWCIAQPAEALAGLARAKAWISDVWSWLYIGTQTAWVLVLAGVYFSKYADMKLGGPNDEPEFSTASWFFMLFSSGVAVGFFYYGVGETVWHYEPCYGAQFAGVAAECTGQSSSAHRFATMEDNVRAQLALTITLFHWGLHAWVTYALVGLLL
;
A
#
# COMPACT_ATOMS: atom_id res chain seq x y z
N GLY A 1 -12.72 8.44 -49.37
CA GLY A 1 -11.65 7.47 -49.67
C GLY A 1 -11.39 6.68 -48.42
N GLY A 2 -11.85 5.44 -48.39
CA GLY A 2 -11.67 4.56 -47.23
C GLY A 2 -10.24 4.03 -47.16
N VAL A 3 -9.78 3.81 -45.93
CA VAL A 3 -8.68 2.89 -45.64
C VAL A 3 -9.23 1.92 -44.61
N GLY A 4 -9.57 0.72 -45.10
CA GLY A 4 -9.99 -0.39 -44.27
C GLY A 4 -8.80 -0.96 -43.52
N TYR A 5 -8.97 -1.18 -42.21
CA TYR A 5 -8.18 -2.15 -41.48
C TYR A 5 -8.95 -3.48 -41.48
N GLY A 6 -8.83 -4.17 -42.61
CA GLY A 6 -9.09 -5.60 -42.70
C GLY A 6 -7.88 -6.34 -42.15
N GLY A 7 -8.03 -6.86 -40.94
CA GLY A 7 -7.14 -7.83 -40.32
C GLY A 7 -7.97 -9.00 -39.79
N GLU A 8 -8.79 -9.59 -40.66
CA GLU A 8 -9.39 -10.90 -40.44
C GLU A 8 -8.28 -11.95 -40.49
N GLY A 9 -7.84 -12.38 -39.31
CA GLY A 9 -6.83 -13.41 -39.14
C GLY A 9 -7.04 -14.14 -37.82
N ARG A 10 -7.96 -15.11 -37.84
CA ARG A 10 -8.06 -16.22 -36.87
C ARG A 10 -8.68 -15.88 -35.51
N ARG A 11 -9.96 -15.47 -35.51
CA ARG A 11 -10.90 -15.88 -34.45
C ARG A 11 -11.19 -17.38 -34.64
N GLN A 12 -10.26 -18.23 -34.20
CA GLN A 12 -10.63 -19.62 -33.92
C GLN A 12 -11.36 -19.61 -32.59
N GLY A 13 -12.62 -20.00 -32.62
CA GLY A 13 -13.43 -20.20 -31.43
C GLY A 13 -12.76 -21.22 -30.52
N HIS A 14 -12.23 -20.74 -29.41
CA HIS A 14 -12.08 -21.55 -28.22
C HIS A 14 -13.19 -21.07 -27.31
N GLY A 15 -14.24 -21.87 -27.15
CA GLY A 15 -15.29 -21.58 -26.19
C GLY A 15 -14.66 -21.58 -24.81
N GLU A 16 -14.40 -20.39 -24.27
CA GLU A 16 -13.96 -20.22 -22.90
C GLU A 16 -15.11 -20.66 -22.00
N HIS A 17 -15.03 -21.86 -21.45
CA HIS A 17 -15.92 -22.30 -20.36
C HIS A 17 -15.51 -21.54 -19.09
N HIS A 18 -15.88 -20.26 -19.02
CA HIS A 18 -15.89 -19.53 -17.76
C HIS A 18 -16.91 -20.18 -16.84
N SER A 19 -16.61 -20.27 -15.54
CA SER A 19 -17.63 -20.72 -14.58
C SER A 19 -18.81 -19.75 -14.61
N ASP A 20 -20.03 -20.23 -14.34
CA ASP A 20 -21.23 -19.37 -14.31
C ASP A 20 -21.04 -18.14 -13.38
N ALA A 21 -20.25 -18.30 -12.31
CA ALA A 21 -19.89 -17.22 -11.40
C ALA A 21 -18.94 -16.18 -12.03
N THR A 22 -17.99 -16.63 -12.85
CA THR A 22 -17.03 -15.76 -13.56
C THR A 22 -17.76 -14.94 -14.63
N GLU A 23 -18.63 -15.56 -15.42
CA GLU A 23 -19.46 -14.83 -16.39
C GLU A 23 -20.39 -13.82 -15.71
N ALA A 24 -21.00 -14.20 -14.58
CA ALA A 24 -21.85 -13.29 -13.82
C ALA A 24 -21.08 -12.08 -13.29
N ALA A 25 -19.85 -12.30 -12.79
CA ALA A 25 -18.97 -11.22 -12.32
C ALA A 25 -18.55 -10.28 -13.47
N LEU A 26 -18.16 -10.83 -14.62
CA LEU A 26 -17.79 -10.04 -15.80
C LEU A 26 -18.98 -9.21 -16.31
N ARG A 27 -20.18 -9.80 -16.41
CA ARG A 27 -21.38 -9.06 -16.82
C ARG A 27 -21.74 -7.95 -15.84
N ALA A 28 -21.63 -8.21 -14.53
CA ALA A 28 -21.86 -7.20 -13.50
C ALA A 28 -20.84 -6.05 -13.59
N PHE A 29 -19.57 -6.35 -13.90
CA PHE A 29 -18.55 -5.34 -14.13
C PHE A 29 -18.86 -4.49 -15.36
N GLU A 30 -19.19 -5.10 -16.49
CA GLU A 30 -19.56 -4.38 -17.72
C GLU A 30 -20.80 -3.49 -17.55
N GLU A 31 -21.81 -3.95 -16.79
CA GLU A 31 -22.98 -3.14 -16.48
C GLU A 31 -22.64 -1.94 -15.60
N ASN A 32 -21.69 -2.09 -14.67
CA ASN A 32 -21.21 -0.98 -13.86
C ASN A 32 -20.33 -0.01 -14.66
N ASP A 33 -19.49 -0.50 -15.58
CA ASP A 33 -18.67 0.35 -16.46
C ASP A 33 -19.52 1.21 -17.41
N LYS A 34 -20.66 0.67 -17.87
CA LYS A 34 -21.63 1.45 -18.65
C LYS A 34 -22.30 2.56 -17.85
N LYS A 35 -22.37 2.41 -16.52
CA LYS A 35 -22.94 3.41 -15.60
C LYS A 35 -21.89 4.41 -15.11
N SER A 36 -20.60 4.13 -15.25
CA SER A 36 -19.56 5.04 -14.77
C SER A 36 -19.44 6.28 -15.67
N TRP A 37 -19.36 7.43 -14.99
CA TRP A 37 -19.24 8.72 -15.64
C TRP A 37 -17.83 8.89 -16.16
N HIS A 38 -17.65 8.76 -17.48
CA HIS A 38 -16.37 9.00 -18.13
C HIS A 38 -16.46 10.25 -18.99
N PHE A 39 -15.64 11.25 -18.68
CA PHE A 39 -15.46 12.41 -19.53
C PHE A 39 -14.24 12.18 -20.43
N ARG A 40 -14.38 12.51 -21.71
CA ARG A 40 -13.28 12.46 -22.68
C ARG A 40 -12.87 13.88 -23.01
N LEU A 41 -11.69 14.29 -22.55
CA LEU A 41 -11.10 15.58 -22.89
C LEU A 41 -10.23 15.44 -24.14
N GLY A 42 -10.63 16.11 -25.23
CA GLY A 42 -9.91 16.12 -26.51
C GLY A 42 -10.49 15.14 -27.55
N GLY A 43 -10.73 15.65 -28.77
CA GLY A 43 -11.32 14.91 -29.89
C GLY A 43 -10.32 14.12 -30.75
N SER A 44 -9.05 14.02 -30.34
CA SER A 44 -8.00 13.33 -31.10
C SER A 44 -7.69 11.93 -30.55
N LYS A 45 -6.78 11.22 -31.24
CA LYS A 45 -6.17 9.96 -30.79
C LYS A 45 -5.48 10.03 -29.42
N TRP A 46 -5.24 11.24 -28.89
CA TRP A 46 -4.63 11.49 -27.57
C TRP A 46 -5.64 11.97 -26.51
N GLY A 47 -6.94 11.81 -26.73
CA GLY A 47 -7.96 12.25 -25.78
C GLY A 47 -7.85 11.52 -24.43
N LEU A 48 -7.84 12.28 -23.33
CA LEU A 48 -7.75 11.74 -21.98
C LEU A 48 -9.16 11.31 -21.52
N ARG A 49 -9.32 10.04 -21.12
CA ARG A 49 -10.55 9.55 -20.48
C ARG A 49 -10.33 9.53 -18.97
N PHE A 50 -11.20 10.20 -18.21
CA PHE A 50 -11.15 10.17 -16.75
C PHE A 50 -12.55 10.29 -16.16
N ASN A 51 -12.69 9.92 -14.89
CA ASN A 51 -13.91 10.16 -14.13
C ASN A 51 -13.88 11.59 -13.58
N PRO A 52 -14.70 12.52 -14.09
CA PRO A 52 -14.59 13.93 -13.72
C PRO A 52 -14.87 14.17 -12.25
N LEU A 53 -15.76 13.39 -11.64
CA LEU A 53 -16.10 13.55 -10.23
C LEU A 53 -14.90 13.20 -9.35
N THR A 54 -14.33 12.01 -9.52
CA THR A 54 -13.18 11.54 -8.72
C THR A 54 -11.96 12.42 -8.94
N THR A 55 -11.68 12.78 -10.19
CA THR A 55 -10.50 13.58 -10.53
C THR A 55 -10.61 15.00 -9.99
N LEU A 56 -11.75 15.68 -10.18
CA LEU A 56 -11.90 17.07 -9.74
C LEU A 56 -11.95 17.18 -8.22
N ILE A 57 -12.66 16.28 -7.53
CA ILE A 57 -12.69 16.27 -6.06
C ILE A 57 -11.28 16.06 -5.50
N SER A 58 -10.54 15.08 -6.04
CA SER A 58 -9.15 14.82 -5.61
C SER A 58 -8.25 16.03 -5.82
N ILE A 59 -8.33 16.68 -6.98
CA ILE A 59 -7.55 17.89 -7.30
C ILE A 59 -7.87 19.01 -6.30
N ILE A 60 -9.15 19.29 -6.05
CA ILE A 60 -9.57 20.37 -5.14
C ILE A 60 -9.10 20.08 -3.72
N LEU A 61 -9.24 18.85 -3.24
CA LEU A 61 -8.80 18.47 -1.90
C LEU A 61 -7.28 18.60 -1.73
N ILE A 62 -6.51 18.05 -2.67
CA ILE A 62 -5.04 18.07 -2.62
C ILE A 62 -4.52 19.51 -2.70
N TRP A 63 -4.96 20.29 -3.69
CA TRP A 63 -4.51 21.68 -3.85
C TRP A 63 -5.00 22.59 -2.72
N GLY A 64 -6.22 22.36 -2.21
CA GLY A 64 -6.73 23.08 -1.05
C GLY A 64 -5.88 22.84 0.19
N PHE A 65 -5.49 21.59 0.44
CA PHE A 65 -4.59 21.23 1.54
C PHE A 65 -3.20 21.86 1.38
N ILE A 66 -2.61 21.78 0.18
CA ILE A 66 -1.32 22.41 -0.12
C ILE A 66 -1.37 23.93 0.09
N ALA A 67 -2.42 24.59 -0.42
CA ALA A 67 -2.60 26.03 -0.26
C ALA A 67 -2.70 26.43 1.21
N TRP A 68 -3.42 25.65 2.03
CA TRP A 68 -3.51 25.88 3.48
C TRP A 68 -2.14 25.75 4.17
N CYS A 69 -1.38 24.70 3.87
CA CYS A 69 -0.04 24.48 4.43
C CYS A 69 0.94 25.60 4.07
N ILE A 70 0.84 26.16 2.85
CA ILE A 70 1.67 27.29 2.41
C ILE A 70 1.23 28.60 3.09
N ALA A 71 -0.08 28.83 3.21
CA ALA A 71 -0.61 30.07 3.77
C ALA A 71 -0.40 30.20 5.29
N GLN A 72 -0.47 29.08 6.04
CA GLN A 72 -0.38 29.06 7.50
C GLN A 72 0.48 27.89 8.01
N PRO A 73 1.81 27.92 7.79
CA PRO A 73 2.67 26.76 8.07
C PRO A 73 2.72 26.37 9.56
N ALA A 74 2.73 27.34 10.48
CA ALA A 74 2.80 27.07 11.92
C ALA A 74 1.53 26.40 12.45
N GLU A 75 0.36 26.92 12.05
CA GLU A 75 -0.94 26.33 12.42
C GLU A 75 -1.14 24.96 11.77
N ALA A 76 -0.75 24.81 10.51
CA ALA A 76 -0.80 23.52 9.81
C ALA A 76 0.06 22.47 10.54
N LEU A 77 1.29 22.81 10.91
CA LEU A 77 2.18 21.91 11.66
C LEU A 77 1.57 21.52 13.03
N ALA A 78 1.07 22.49 13.79
CA ALA A 78 0.45 22.24 15.09
C ALA A 78 -0.85 21.41 14.97
N GLY A 79 -1.66 21.68 13.97
CA GLY A 79 -2.88 20.91 13.66
C GLY A 79 -2.57 19.46 13.29
N LEU A 80 -1.62 19.26 12.37
CA LEU A 80 -1.20 17.92 11.94
C LEU A 80 -0.55 17.12 13.08
N ALA A 81 0.27 17.77 13.91
CA ALA A 81 0.87 17.12 15.08
C ALA A 81 -0.19 16.66 16.09
N ARG A 82 -1.20 17.51 16.36
CA ARG A 82 -2.35 17.14 17.23
C ARG A 82 -3.15 15.99 16.64
N ALA A 83 -3.44 16.02 15.34
CA ALA A 83 -4.16 14.95 14.67
C ALA A 83 -3.38 13.62 14.72
N LYS A 84 -2.07 13.66 14.41
CA LYS A 84 -1.19 12.48 14.54
C LYS A 84 -1.23 11.91 15.96
N ALA A 85 -1.04 12.75 16.97
CA ALA A 85 -1.05 12.32 18.37
C ALA A 85 -2.39 11.71 18.78
N TRP A 86 -3.51 12.31 18.39
CA TRP A 86 -4.85 11.78 18.66
C TRP A 86 -5.09 10.43 17.98
N ILE A 87 -4.69 10.27 16.71
CA ILE A 87 -4.81 9.00 16.00
C ILE A 87 -3.98 7.93 16.71
N SER A 88 -2.74 8.25 17.09
CA SER A 88 -1.86 7.32 17.82
C SER A 88 -2.40 6.98 19.22
N ASP A 89 -3.06 7.89 19.91
CA ASP A 89 -3.58 7.61 21.25
C ASP A 89 -4.87 6.77 21.20
N VAL A 90 -5.80 7.12 20.32
CA VAL A 90 -7.15 6.52 20.29
C VAL A 90 -7.24 5.30 19.38
N TRP A 91 -6.54 5.32 18.23
CA TRP A 91 -6.75 4.37 17.15
C TRP A 91 -5.60 3.38 16.95
N SER A 92 -4.54 3.42 17.76
CA SER A 92 -3.42 2.47 17.64
C SER A 92 -3.84 1.00 17.67
N TRP A 93 -4.83 0.66 18.48
CA TRP A 93 -5.35 -0.71 18.56
C TRP A 93 -5.93 -1.17 17.22
N LEU A 94 -6.55 -0.26 16.45
CA LEU A 94 -7.13 -0.57 15.15
C LEU A 94 -6.00 -0.90 14.18
N TYR A 95 -4.96 -0.07 14.09
CA TYR A 95 -3.82 -0.31 13.19
C TYR A 95 -3.11 -1.64 13.48
N ILE A 96 -2.80 -1.93 14.74
CA ILE A 96 -2.11 -3.16 15.15
C ILE A 96 -3.05 -4.38 14.97
N GLY A 97 -4.30 -4.23 15.40
CA GLY A 97 -5.31 -5.28 15.36
C GLY A 97 -5.67 -5.68 13.93
N THR A 98 -5.87 -4.73 13.03
CA THR A 98 -6.17 -5.02 11.62
C THR A 98 -5.00 -5.72 10.94
N GLN A 99 -3.77 -5.27 11.18
CA GLN A 99 -2.61 -5.90 10.55
C GLN A 99 -2.44 -7.35 11.01
N THR A 100 -2.64 -7.61 12.31
CA THR A 100 -2.65 -8.97 12.87
C THR A 100 -3.79 -9.80 12.26
N ALA A 101 -5.00 -9.23 12.13
CA ALA A 101 -6.13 -9.92 11.52
C ALA A 101 -5.85 -10.30 10.06
N TRP A 102 -5.21 -9.43 9.27
CA TRP A 102 -4.86 -9.72 7.88
C TRP A 102 -3.81 -10.82 7.74
N VAL A 103 -2.84 -10.91 8.65
CA VAL A 103 -1.91 -12.05 8.72
C VAL A 103 -2.70 -13.35 8.91
N LEU A 104 -3.66 -13.36 9.85
CA LEU A 104 -4.48 -14.55 10.12
C LEU A 104 -5.38 -14.92 8.94
N VAL A 105 -5.94 -13.92 8.23
CA VAL A 105 -6.74 -14.17 7.02
C VAL A 105 -5.88 -14.80 5.93
N LEU A 106 -4.70 -14.24 5.62
CA LEU A 106 -3.82 -14.80 4.60
C LEU A 106 -3.30 -16.18 4.99
N ALA A 107 -2.94 -16.40 6.25
CA ALA A 107 -2.59 -17.72 6.76
C ALA A 107 -3.77 -18.70 6.60
N GLY A 108 -4.98 -18.26 6.93
CA GLY A 108 -6.21 -19.02 6.73
C GLY A 108 -6.43 -19.42 5.27
N VAL A 109 -6.26 -18.49 4.32
CA VAL A 109 -6.34 -18.77 2.88
C VAL A 109 -5.25 -19.76 2.46
N TYR A 110 -4.01 -19.55 2.90
CA TYR A 110 -2.86 -20.40 2.56
C TYR A 110 -3.00 -21.85 3.06
N PHE A 111 -3.61 -22.06 4.23
CA PHE A 111 -3.87 -23.41 4.76
C PHE A 111 -5.25 -23.96 4.37
N SER A 112 -6.04 -23.21 3.61
CA SER A 112 -7.36 -23.64 3.14
C SER A 112 -7.29 -24.34 1.78
N LYS A 113 -8.42 -24.89 1.36
CA LYS A 113 -8.63 -25.42 0.01
C LYS A 113 -8.43 -24.39 -1.12
N TYR A 114 -8.34 -23.09 -0.80
CA TYR A 114 -8.17 -22.03 -1.79
C TYR A 114 -6.70 -21.73 -2.11
N ALA A 115 -5.74 -22.35 -1.41
CA ALA A 115 -4.32 -22.11 -1.63
C ALA A 115 -3.84 -22.49 -3.04
N ASP A 116 -4.45 -23.53 -3.63
CA ASP A 116 -4.17 -24.00 -4.98
C ASP A 116 -5.02 -23.30 -6.05
N MET A 117 -5.81 -22.28 -5.66
CA MET A 117 -6.67 -21.57 -6.59
C MET A 117 -5.83 -20.66 -7.49
N LYS A 118 -5.99 -20.86 -8.80
CA LYS A 118 -5.34 -20.06 -9.83
C LYS A 118 -6.04 -18.72 -9.99
N LEU A 119 -5.25 -17.64 -9.98
CA LEU A 119 -5.73 -16.28 -10.25
C LEU A 119 -5.77 -16.04 -11.77
N GLY A 120 -6.83 -16.52 -12.41
CA GLY A 120 -7.04 -16.44 -13.86
C GLY A 120 -7.98 -17.53 -14.36
N GLY A 121 -8.15 -17.63 -15.67
CA GLY A 121 -8.87 -18.70 -16.32
C GLY A 121 -8.20 -20.07 -16.10
N PRO A 122 -8.93 -21.19 -16.25
CA PRO A 122 -8.39 -22.54 -16.08
C PRO A 122 -7.15 -22.81 -16.93
N ASN A 123 -7.11 -22.24 -18.14
CA ASN A 123 -6.05 -22.46 -19.13
C ASN A 123 -5.02 -21.31 -19.22
N ASP A 124 -5.12 -20.27 -18.39
CA ASP A 124 -4.24 -19.10 -18.51
C ASP A 124 -2.81 -19.42 -18.02
N GLU A 125 -1.78 -19.01 -18.74
CA GLU A 125 -0.40 -19.16 -18.25
C GLU A 125 0.10 -17.85 -17.63
N PRO A 126 1.03 -17.90 -16.65
CA PRO A 126 1.62 -16.68 -16.10
C PRO A 126 2.25 -15.83 -17.21
N GLU A 127 1.85 -14.56 -17.30
CA GLU A 127 2.38 -13.63 -18.31
C GLU A 127 3.89 -13.39 -18.17
N PHE A 128 4.41 -13.54 -16.95
CA PHE A 128 5.82 -13.35 -16.62
C PHE A 128 6.41 -14.62 -16.02
N SER A 129 7.70 -14.85 -16.32
CA SER A 129 8.45 -15.93 -15.66
C SER A 129 8.54 -15.68 -14.15
N THR A 130 8.66 -16.74 -13.35
CA THR A 130 8.75 -16.64 -11.88
C THR A 130 9.87 -15.70 -11.43
N ALA A 131 11.01 -15.71 -12.12
CA ALA A 131 12.12 -14.81 -11.82
C ALA A 131 11.77 -13.35 -12.13
N SER A 132 11.18 -13.08 -13.30
CA SER A 132 10.77 -11.71 -13.66
C SER A 132 9.71 -11.18 -12.71
N TRP A 133 8.71 -12.00 -12.37
CA TRP A 133 7.69 -11.67 -11.38
C TRP A 133 8.29 -11.31 -10.01
N PHE A 134 9.21 -12.13 -9.52
CA PHE A 134 9.91 -11.85 -8.25
C PHE A 134 10.66 -10.52 -8.29
N PHE A 135 11.40 -10.23 -9.36
CA PHE A 135 12.10 -8.94 -9.50
C PHE A 135 11.17 -7.74 -9.62
N MET A 136 9.98 -7.89 -10.22
CA MET A 136 8.97 -6.84 -10.28
C MET A 136 8.45 -6.43 -8.89
N LEU A 137 8.36 -7.37 -7.94
CA LEU A 137 7.99 -7.04 -6.56
C LEU A 137 9.00 -6.06 -5.94
N PHE A 138 10.30 -6.23 -6.19
CA PHE A 138 11.34 -5.34 -5.68
C PHE A 138 11.41 -3.99 -6.42
N SER A 139 11.00 -3.94 -7.70
CA SER A 139 10.96 -2.68 -8.45
C SER A 139 9.75 -1.80 -8.14
N SER A 140 8.67 -2.39 -7.59
CA SER A 140 7.36 -1.74 -7.39
C SER A 140 7.26 -0.67 -6.28
N GLY A 141 8.38 -0.11 -5.80
CA GLY A 141 8.39 1.14 -5.02
C GLY A 141 8.80 1.04 -3.54
N VAL A 142 9.08 -0.15 -3.01
CA VAL A 142 9.52 -0.32 -1.61
C VAL A 142 10.95 0.20 -1.36
N ALA A 143 11.74 0.39 -2.42
CA ALA A 143 13.17 0.70 -2.36
C ALA A 143 13.51 2.01 -1.63
N VAL A 144 12.71 3.08 -1.79
CA VAL A 144 13.01 4.38 -1.15
C VAL A 144 12.87 4.31 0.37
N GLY A 145 11.83 3.61 0.85
CA GLY A 145 11.60 3.39 2.27
C GLY A 145 12.74 2.60 2.90
N PHE A 146 13.18 1.51 2.26
CA PHE A 146 14.33 0.73 2.73
C PHE A 146 15.64 1.51 2.75
N PHE A 147 15.90 2.35 1.75
CA PHE A 147 17.12 3.14 1.70
C PHE A 147 17.21 4.13 2.88
N TYR A 148 16.09 4.77 3.23
CA TYR A 148 16.05 5.74 4.33
C TYR A 148 15.93 5.06 5.70
N TYR A 149 14.92 4.21 5.88
CA TYR A 149 14.57 3.64 7.18
C TYR A 149 15.27 2.32 7.47
N GLY A 150 15.81 1.59 6.48
CA GLY A 150 16.51 0.32 6.74
C GLY A 150 17.69 0.49 7.71
N VAL A 151 18.49 1.55 7.51
CA VAL A 151 19.54 1.94 8.46
C VAL A 151 18.98 2.90 9.51
N GLY A 152 18.22 3.92 9.09
CA GLY A 152 17.77 4.99 9.99
C GLY A 152 16.92 4.50 11.16
N GLU A 153 16.01 3.56 10.93
CA GLU A 153 15.15 3.01 11.96
C GLU A 153 15.90 2.06 12.90
N THR A 154 16.81 1.25 12.37
CA THR A 154 17.63 0.35 13.19
C THR A 154 18.54 1.15 14.14
N VAL A 155 19.18 2.20 13.62
CA VAL A 155 20.01 3.09 14.45
C VAL A 155 19.14 3.85 15.45
N TRP A 156 17.93 4.28 15.08
CA TRP A 156 16.99 4.91 16.00
C TRP A 156 16.68 3.97 17.17
N HIS A 157 16.20 2.75 16.93
CA HIS A 157 15.81 1.83 18.01
C HIS A 157 17.00 1.37 18.85
N TYR A 158 18.20 1.36 18.25
CA TYR A 158 19.43 1.07 18.96
C TYR A 158 19.89 2.24 19.84
N GLU A 159 19.76 3.48 19.39
CA GLU A 159 20.32 4.63 20.09
C GLU A 159 19.38 5.08 21.24
N PRO A 160 19.79 4.97 22.51
CA PRO A 160 18.93 5.18 23.69
C PRO A 160 18.36 6.60 23.83
N CYS A 161 18.92 7.55 23.08
CA CYS A 161 18.66 8.99 23.18
C CYS A 161 18.17 9.65 21.89
N TYR A 162 18.22 8.97 20.74
CA TYR A 162 17.97 9.58 19.43
C TYR A 162 16.53 9.44 18.97
N GLY A 163 15.82 8.41 19.45
CA GLY A 163 14.45 8.14 19.04
C GLY A 163 13.42 9.21 19.40
N ALA A 164 13.73 10.07 20.37
CA ALA A 164 12.87 11.18 20.76
C ALA A 164 12.84 12.28 19.67
N GLN A 165 13.96 12.53 18.97
CA GLN A 165 14.09 13.63 18.01
C GLN A 165 13.22 13.47 16.76
N PHE A 166 13.11 12.25 16.20
CA PHE A 166 12.23 11.97 15.05
C PHE A 166 10.75 11.79 15.44
N ALA A 167 10.46 11.44 16.70
CA ALA A 167 9.09 11.45 17.23
C ALA A 167 8.56 12.87 17.51
N GLY A 168 9.40 13.91 17.35
CA GLY A 168 9.05 15.30 17.65
C GLY A 168 9.08 15.63 19.15
N VAL A 169 9.75 14.80 19.95
CA VAL A 169 9.87 14.98 21.40
C VAL A 169 11.31 15.38 21.71
N ALA A 170 11.53 16.65 22.06
CA ALA A 170 12.80 17.09 22.64
C ALA A 170 12.86 16.61 24.11
N ALA A 171 13.12 15.33 24.33
CA ALA A 171 13.35 14.80 25.68
C ALA A 171 14.84 14.75 25.97
N GLU A 172 15.27 15.48 27.00
CA GLU A 172 16.61 15.39 27.59
C GLU A 172 16.82 13.98 28.18
N CYS A 173 17.94 13.35 27.86
CA CYS A 173 18.32 12.05 28.41
C CYS A 173 18.72 12.15 29.88
N THR A 174 17.74 12.29 30.76
CA THR A 174 17.95 12.41 32.21
C THR A 174 17.86 11.06 32.94
N GLY A 175 17.84 9.94 32.21
CA GLY A 175 17.77 8.59 32.82
C GLY A 175 16.47 8.34 33.61
N GLN A 176 15.50 9.25 33.52
CA GLN A 176 14.19 9.12 34.14
C GLN A 176 13.15 8.76 33.08
N SER A 177 12.38 7.72 33.40
CA SER A 177 11.33 7.10 32.61
C SER A 177 10.36 8.13 32.04
N SER A 178 10.57 8.51 30.78
CA SER A 178 9.50 8.89 29.87
C SER A 178 9.37 7.80 28.82
N SER A 179 8.18 7.67 28.22
CA SER A 179 7.82 6.65 27.23
C SER A 179 8.78 6.57 26.01
N ALA A 180 9.71 7.52 25.88
CA ALA A 180 10.76 7.60 24.86
C ALA A 180 12.06 6.83 25.19
N HIS A 181 12.29 6.43 26.45
CA HIS A 181 13.55 5.82 26.89
C HIS A 181 13.44 4.34 27.29
N ARG A 182 12.48 3.59 26.69
CA ARG A 182 12.17 2.20 27.09
C ARG A 182 13.35 1.23 26.97
N PHE A 183 14.42 1.61 26.28
CA PHE A 183 15.59 0.77 25.99
C PHE A 183 16.92 1.35 26.51
N ALA A 184 16.90 2.49 27.21
CA ALA A 184 18.11 3.18 27.62
C ALA A 184 18.91 2.44 28.70
N THR A 185 18.24 1.61 29.50
CA THR A 185 18.83 0.83 30.60
C THR A 185 19.22 -0.60 30.21
N MET A 186 19.09 -0.97 28.94
CA MET A 186 19.40 -2.32 28.45
C MET A 186 20.91 -2.48 28.15
N GLU A 187 21.40 -3.71 28.26
CA GLU A 187 22.75 -4.06 27.80
C GLU A 187 22.85 -3.87 26.27
N ASP A 188 24.04 -3.50 25.79
CA ASP A 188 24.26 -3.09 24.40
C ASP A 188 23.88 -4.17 23.37
N ASN A 189 24.24 -5.42 23.66
CA ASN A 189 23.90 -6.59 22.85
C ASN A 189 22.37 -6.80 22.73
N VAL A 190 21.62 -6.67 23.84
CA VAL A 190 20.17 -6.83 23.88
C VAL A 190 19.51 -5.73 23.07
N ARG A 191 19.99 -4.49 23.20
CA ARG A 191 19.50 -3.34 22.47
C ARG A 191 19.70 -3.48 20.96
N ALA A 192 20.87 -3.96 20.53
CA ALA A 192 21.15 -4.23 19.12
C ALA A 192 20.21 -5.29 18.53
N GLN A 193 19.98 -6.39 19.26
CA GLN A 193 19.06 -7.45 18.83
C GLN A 193 17.62 -6.96 18.73
N LEU A 194 17.15 -6.17 19.71
CA LEU A 194 15.80 -5.63 19.72
C LEU A 194 15.59 -4.61 18.60
N ALA A 195 16.56 -3.74 18.35
CA ALA A 195 16.49 -2.77 17.27
C ALA A 195 16.30 -3.45 15.90
N LEU A 196 17.10 -4.48 15.61
CA LEU A 196 16.91 -5.30 14.40
C LEU A 196 15.56 -6.00 14.37
N THR A 197 15.10 -6.53 15.51
CA THR A 197 13.80 -7.23 15.61
C THR A 197 12.64 -6.29 15.27
N ILE A 198 12.65 -5.05 15.77
CA ILE A 198 11.60 -4.06 15.49
C ILE A 198 11.65 -3.63 14.02
N THR A 199 12.83 -3.33 13.47
CA THR A 199 12.96 -2.97 12.05
C THR A 199 12.46 -4.12 11.15
N LEU A 200 12.83 -5.37 11.45
CA LEU A 200 12.35 -6.54 10.72
C LEU A 200 10.85 -6.77 10.90
N PHE A 201 10.27 -6.39 12.04
CA PHE A 201 8.82 -6.43 12.20
C PHE A 201 8.14 -5.39 11.29
N HIS A 202 8.65 -4.17 11.19
CA HIS A 202 8.04 -3.12 10.35
C HIS A 202 8.25 -3.30 8.85
N TRP A 203 9.38 -3.90 8.43
CA TRP A 203 9.75 -4.02 7.02
C TRP A 203 9.82 -5.46 6.49
N GLY A 204 9.71 -6.45 7.38
CA GLY A 204 9.63 -7.87 7.02
C GLY A 204 8.20 -8.28 6.69
N LEU A 205 7.86 -9.54 6.94
CA LEU A 205 6.61 -10.15 6.49
C LEU A 205 5.36 -9.31 6.81
N HIS A 206 5.30 -8.71 8.00
CA HIS A 206 4.15 -7.93 8.46
C HIS A 206 3.84 -6.72 7.57
N ALA A 207 4.85 -6.12 6.90
CA ALA A 207 4.67 -5.02 5.96
C ALA A 207 3.96 -5.45 4.66
N TRP A 208 4.22 -6.69 4.23
CA TRP A 208 3.76 -7.22 2.95
C TRP A 208 2.33 -7.74 2.98
N VAL A 209 1.80 -7.99 4.18
CA VAL A 209 0.48 -8.58 4.41
C VAL A 209 -0.63 -7.79 3.71
N THR A 210 -0.65 -6.47 3.83
CA THR A 210 -1.67 -5.63 3.18
C THR A 210 -1.55 -5.64 1.67
N TYR A 211 -0.32 -5.70 1.13
CA TYR A 211 -0.10 -5.79 -0.32
C TYR A 211 -0.56 -7.14 -0.86
N ALA A 212 -0.24 -8.23 -0.17
CA ALA A 212 -0.71 -9.56 -0.54
C ALA A 212 -2.23 -9.67 -0.47
N LEU A 213 -2.87 -9.08 0.56
CA LEU A 213 -4.32 -9.05 0.70
C LEU A 213 -4.98 -8.27 -0.44
N VAL A 214 -4.54 -7.04 -0.70
CA VAL A 214 -5.11 -6.21 -1.77
C VAL A 214 -4.83 -6.84 -3.14
N GLY A 215 -3.63 -7.37 -3.36
CA GLY A 215 -3.26 -8.06 -4.59
C GLY A 215 -4.04 -9.34 -4.83
N LEU A 216 -4.54 -10.00 -3.78
CA LEU A 216 -5.45 -11.15 -3.91
C LEU A 216 -6.90 -10.73 -4.20
N LEU A 217 -7.30 -9.52 -3.80
CA LEU A 217 -8.66 -9.00 -3.95
C LEU A 217 -8.92 -8.31 -5.30
N LEU A 218 -7.86 -7.84 -5.96
CA LEU A 218 -7.91 -7.18 -7.26
C LEU A 218 -7.89 -8.21 -8.40
#